data_AF-A0A257SZP4-F1
#
_entry.id   AF-A0A257SZP4-F1
#
_cell.length_a   1.000
_cell.length_b   1.000
_cell.length_c   1.000
_cell.angle_alpha   90.00
_cell.angle_beta   90.00
_cell.angle_gamma   90.00
#
_symmetry.space_group_name_H-M   'P 1'
#
loop_
_entity.id
_entity.type
_entity.pdbx_description
1 polymer ?
#
loop_
_entity_poly.entity_id
_entity_poly.type
_entity_poly.pdbx_seq_one_letter_code
_entity_poly.pdbx_strand_id
1 'polypeptide(L)'
;ASPMISKDQVIAAAYQGNLAAYALQGGTQNWSVPMSVYQTPVLDDGHLFVADADGRISSVDPSSGNVLWRNDHLSGHYMTGFGRCGSDLLATDNAGYLYVIDPLTGHRIGQTRLSDSGIQSTPVCLGNGQILALSDAGTLYRIQLAKR
;
A
#
# COMPACT_ATOMS: atom_id res chain seq x y z
N ALA A 1 5.89 -0.58 -10.70
CA ALA A 1 6.13 -1.32 -9.43
C ALA A 1 7.46 -2.06 -9.51
N SER A 2 8.26 -2.01 -8.45
CA SER A 2 9.50 -2.79 -8.34
C SER A 2 9.17 -4.23 -7.89
N PRO A 3 9.83 -5.27 -8.42
CA PRO A 3 9.68 -6.62 -7.91
C PRO A 3 10.26 -6.74 -6.49
N MET A 4 9.71 -7.64 -5.69
CA MET A 4 10.12 -7.87 -4.31
C MET A 4 10.34 -9.35 -4.01
N ILE A 5 11.29 -9.65 -3.13
CA ILE A 5 11.57 -11.02 -2.69
C ILE A 5 10.75 -11.30 -1.43
N SER A 6 10.07 -12.45 -1.40
CA SER A 6 9.37 -12.96 -0.23
C SER A 6 9.67 -14.45 -0.10
N LYS A 7 10.41 -14.86 0.94
CA LYS A 7 10.89 -16.25 1.10
C LYS A 7 11.57 -16.74 -0.20
N ASP A 8 11.08 -17.84 -0.77
CA ASP A 8 11.64 -18.50 -1.96
C ASP A 8 11.02 -18.04 -3.30
N GLN A 9 10.38 -16.86 -3.32
CA GLN A 9 9.71 -16.34 -4.52
C GLN A 9 9.95 -14.84 -4.73
N VAL A 10 9.83 -14.43 -6.00
CA VAL A 10 9.76 -13.04 -6.43
C VAL A 10 8.31 -12.71 -6.72
N ILE A 11 7.80 -11.66 -6.08
CA ILE A 11 6.50 -11.08 -6.35
C ILE A 11 6.71 -9.89 -7.30
N ALA A 12 5.97 -9.88 -8.40
CA ALA A 12 5.99 -8.83 -9.40
C ALA A 12 4.56 -8.33 -9.66
N ALA A 13 4.45 -7.04 -9.94
CA ALA A 13 3.18 -6.38 -10.16
C ALA A 13 3.25 -5.55 -11.44
N ALA A 14 2.25 -5.68 -12.31
CA ALA A 14 2.19 -4.99 -13.59
C ALA A 14 0.94 -4.11 -13.71
N TYR A 15 1.13 -2.92 -14.29
CA TYR A 15 0.02 -2.06 -14.69
C TYR A 15 -0.67 -2.67 -15.92
N GLN A 16 -2.01 -2.73 -15.90
CA GLN A 16 -2.81 -3.46 -16.90
C GLN A 16 -2.41 -4.93 -17.06
N GLY A 17 -1.81 -5.52 -16.03
CA GLY A 17 -1.40 -6.91 -16.00
C GLY A 17 -1.91 -7.61 -14.75
N ASN A 18 -1.02 -8.42 -14.18
CA ASN A 18 -1.32 -9.21 -13.00
C ASN A 18 -0.39 -8.84 -11.85
N LEU A 19 -0.84 -9.17 -10.64
CA LEU A 19 0.03 -9.42 -9.51
C LEU A 19 0.38 -10.91 -9.54
N ALA A 20 1.66 -11.26 -9.59
CA ALA A 20 2.10 -12.65 -9.71
C ALA A 20 3.32 -12.93 -8.85
N ALA A 21 3.49 -14.20 -8.47
CA ALA A 21 4.72 -14.67 -7.85
C ALA A 21 5.36 -15.82 -8.63
N TYR A 22 6.68 -15.82 -8.65
CA TYR A 22 7.51 -16.79 -9.34
C TYR A 22 8.54 -17.36 -8.37
N ALA A 23 8.80 -18.66 -8.43
CA ALA A 23 9.87 -19.28 -7.66
C ALA A 23 11.23 -18.63 -7.97
N LEU A 24 12.02 -18.31 -6.94
CA LEU A 24 13.36 -17.74 -7.09
C LEU A 24 14.27 -18.68 -7.90
N GLN A 25 14.13 -19.99 -7.67
CA GLN A 25 14.79 -21.00 -8.48
C GLN A 25 13.92 -21.35 -9.69
N GLY A 26 14.47 -21.20 -10.89
CA GLY A 26 13.84 -21.66 -12.13
C GLY A 26 12.70 -20.78 -12.67
N GLY A 27 12.17 -19.83 -11.88
CA GLY A 27 11.21 -18.83 -12.38
C GLY A 27 9.81 -19.38 -12.67
N THR A 28 9.46 -20.56 -12.18
CA THR A 28 8.11 -21.13 -12.36
C THR A 28 7.09 -20.27 -11.63
N GLN A 29 5.95 -20.00 -12.27
CA GLN A 29 4.88 -19.21 -11.65
C GLN A 29 4.21 -20.01 -10.54
N ASN A 30 4.21 -19.47 -9.31
CA ASN A 30 3.53 -20.06 -8.16
C ASN A 30 2.05 -19.70 -8.15
N TRP A 31 1.74 -18.42 -8.35
CA TRP A 31 0.37 -17.90 -8.40
C TRP A 31 0.30 -16.62 -9.24
N SER A 32 -0.91 -16.27 -9.67
CA SER A 32 -1.21 -15.04 -10.41
C SER A 32 -2.64 -14.58 -10.13
N VAL A 33 -2.81 -13.28 -9.89
CA VAL A 33 -4.08 -12.61 -9.62
C VAL A 33 -4.29 -11.54 -10.68
N PRO A 34 -5.41 -11.56 -11.43
CA PRO A 34 -5.78 -10.47 -12.33
C PRO A 34 -6.03 -9.19 -11.53
N MET A 35 -5.05 -8.29 -11.54
CA MET A 35 -5.06 -7.06 -10.78
C MET A 35 -4.12 -6.06 -11.45
N SER A 36 -4.69 -4.95 -11.93
CA SER A 36 -3.91 -3.85 -12.52
C SER A 36 -3.28 -3.05 -11.40
N VAL A 37 -2.02 -3.33 -11.08
CA VAL A 37 -1.34 -2.72 -9.95
C VAL A 37 -0.60 -1.46 -10.40
N TYR A 38 -0.88 -0.35 -9.73
CA TYR A 38 -0.27 0.95 -10.06
C TYR A 38 1.03 1.18 -9.29
N GLN A 39 1.04 0.86 -7.99
CA GLN A 39 2.17 1.09 -7.09
C GLN A 39 2.87 -0.21 -6.68
N THR A 40 4.12 -0.09 -6.23
CA THR A 40 4.83 -1.23 -5.64
C THR A 40 4.05 -1.76 -4.42
N PRO A 41 3.67 -3.05 -4.40
CA PRO A 41 3.06 -3.65 -3.23
C PRO A 41 3.96 -3.57 -1.99
N VAL A 42 3.36 -3.57 -0.81
CA VAL A 42 4.09 -3.63 0.46
C VAL A 42 3.80 -4.95 1.17
N LEU A 43 4.86 -5.67 1.51
CA LEU A 43 4.79 -6.87 2.32
C LEU A 43 5.06 -6.49 3.77
N ASP A 44 4.08 -6.72 4.63
CA ASP A 44 4.17 -6.41 6.05
C ASP A 44 3.33 -7.41 6.86
N ASP A 45 3.90 -7.93 7.94
CA ASP A 45 3.27 -8.90 8.84
C ASP A 45 2.54 -10.05 8.14
N GLY A 46 3.15 -10.61 7.09
CA GLY A 46 2.58 -11.71 6.31
C GLY A 46 1.45 -11.32 5.34
N HIS A 47 1.16 -10.03 5.18
CA HIS A 47 0.16 -9.50 4.26
C HIS A 47 0.85 -8.73 3.13
N LEU A 48 0.37 -8.91 1.91
CA LEU A 48 0.79 -8.13 0.75
C LEU A 48 -0.29 -7.07 0.46
N PHE A 49 -0.01 -5.83 0.84
CA PHE A 49 -0.90 -4.69 0.58
C PHE A 49 -0.67 -4.16 -0.82
N VAL A 50 -1.75 -4.01 -1.58
CA VAL A 50 -1.73 -3.63 -2.99
C VAL A 50 -2.74 -2.53 -3.24
N ALA A 51 -2.32 -1.48 -3.95
CA ALA A 51 -3.23 -0.51 -4.57
C ALA A 51 -3.36 -0.79 -6.06
N ASP A 52 -4.59 -1.00 -6.51
CA ASP A 52 -4.88 -1.13 -7.93
C ASP A 52 -5.07 0.22 -8.62
N ALA A 53 -5.16 0.19 -9.96
CA ALA A 53 -5.34 1.36 -10.79
C ALA A 53 -6.68 2.09 -10.59
N ASP A 54 -7.65 1.47 -9.91
CA ASP A 54 -8.93 2.09 -9.57
C ASP A 54 -8.87 2.78 -8.20
N GLY A 55 -7.76 2.69 -7.47
CA GLY A 55 -7.60 3.24 -6.12
C GLY A 55 -8.09 2.31 -5.01
N ARG A 56 -8.42 1.06 -5.34
CA ARG A 56 -8.82 0.07 -4.32
C ARG A 56 -7.58 -0.45 -3.63
N ILE A 57 -7.68 -0.63 -2.31
CA ILE A 57 -6.63 -1.27 -1.52
C ILE A 57 -7.07 -2.69 -1.22
N SER A 58 -6.19 -3.66 -1.44
CA SER A 58 -6.42 -5.06 -1.09
C SER A 58 -5.29 -5.57 -0.22
N SER A 59 -5.60 -6.50 0.68
CA SER A 59 -4.61 -7.39 1.28
C SER A 59 -4.65 -8.73 0.60
N VAL A 60 -3.47 -9.22 0.23
CA VAL A 60 -3.28 -10.50 -0.46
C VAL A 60 -2.36 -11.38 0.38
N ASP A 61 -2.68 -12.67 0.51
CA ASP A 61 -1.75 -13.65 1.07
C ASP A 61 -0.58 -13.85 0.09
N PRO A 62 0.65 -13.49 0.47
CA PRO A 62 1.81 -13.56 -0.42
C PRO A 62 2.18 -14.99 -0.82
N SER A 63 1.74 -16.01 -0.08
CA SER A 63 2.05 -17.42 -0.36
C SER A 63 1.12 -18.04 -1.42
N SER A 64 -0.11 -17.55 -1.53
CA SER A 64 -1.16 -18.15 -2.36
C SER A 64 -1.75 -17.22 -3.40
N GLY A 65 -1.59 -15.91 -3.25
CA GLY A 65 -2.28 -14.91 -4.06
C GLY A 65 -3.75 -14.70 -3.65
N ASN A 66 -4.23 -15.34 -2.57
CA ASN A 66 -5.61 -15.18 -2.12
C ASN A 66 -5.85 -13.75 -1.60
N VAL A 67 -6.89 -13.09 -2.10
CA VAL A 67 -7.33 -11.79 -1.57
C VAL A 67 -8.00 -12.02 -0.22
N LEU A 68 -7.40 -11.52 0.85
CA LEU A 68 -7.90 -11.64 2.23
C LEU A 68 -9.00 -10.63 2.51
N TRP A 69 -8.83 -9.40 2.03
CA TRP A 69 -9.84 -8.36 2.04
C TRP A 69 -9.59 -7.35 0.92
N ARG A 70 -10.63 -6.58 0.58
CA ARG A 70 -10.58 -5.46 -0.36
C ARG A 70 -11.41 -4.30 0.17
N ASN A 71 -10.85 -3.10 0.09
CA ASN A 71 -11.53 -1.85 0.39
C ASN A 71 -11.79 -1.06 -0.90
N ASP A 72 -13.06 -1.03 -1.31
CA ASP A 72 -13.53 -0.31 -2.49
C ASP A 72 -13.95 1.15 -2.18
N HIS A 73 -14.04 1.54 -0.91
CA HIS A 73 -14.46 2.88 -0.50
C HIS A 73 -13.43 3.98 -0.75
N LEU A 74 -12.26 3.61 -1.25
CA LEU A 74 -11.18 4.52 -1.69
C LEU A 74 -11.06 4.58 -3.21
N SER A 75 -12.02 3.99 -3.95
CA SER A 75 -12.03 4.06 -5.41
C SER A 75 -12.01 5.50 -5.92
N GLY A 76 -11.19 5.76 -6.94
CA GLY A 76 -10.97 7.11 -7.49
C GLY A 76 -9.88 7.92 -6.77
N HIS A 77 -9.32 7.40 -5.67
CA HIS A 77 -8.13 7.95 -5.03
C HIS A 77 -6.90 7.13 -5.44
N TYR A 78 -5.99 7.72 -6.21
CA TYR A 78 -4.82 6.99 -6.68
C TYR A 78 -3.78 6.96 -5.57
N MET A 79 -3.68 5.82 -4.89
CA MET A 79 -2.68 5.62 -3.85
C MET A 79 -1.26 5.72 -4.45
N THR A 80 -0.37 6.34 -3.71
CA THR A 80 1.00 6.68 -4.12
C THR A 80 2.06 6.12 -3.19
N GLY A 81 1.71 5.84 -1.94
CA GLY A 81 2.65 5.29 -0.97
C GLY A 81 1.95 4.53 0.16
N PHE A 82 2.63 3.51 0.68
CA PHE A 82 2.19 2.73 1.84
C PHE A 82 3.27 2.75 2.92
N GLY A 83 2.88 3.11 4.14
CA GLY A 83 3.75 3.12 5.31
C GLY A 83 3.12 2.38 6.48
N ARG A 84 3.85 2.26 7.59
CA ARG A 84 3.35 1.64 8.82
C ARG A 84 3.49 2.60 9.98
N CYS A 85 2.50 2.63 10.88
CA CYS A 85 2.60 3.35 12.15
C CYS A 85 2.01 2.51 13.28
N GLY A 86 2.88 1.84 14.05
CA GLY A 86 2.44 0.84 15.02
C GLY A 86 1.68 -0.31 14.32
N SER A 87 0.45 -0.57 14.75
CA SER A 87 -0.43 -1.58 14.16
C SER A 87 -1.15 -1.12 12.90
N ASP A 88 -1.07 0.16 12.54
CA ASP A 88 -1.91 0.74 11.49
C ASP A 88 -1.15 0.86 10.17
N LEU A 89 -1.82 0.52 9.07
CA LEU A 89 -1.34 0.78 7.72
C LEU A 89 -1.60 2.24 7.36
N LEU A 90 -0.60 2.92 6.83
CA LEU A 90 -0.72 4.25 6.28
C LEU A 90 -0.78 4.16 4.76
N ALA A 91 -1.61 4.99 4.14
CA ALA A 91 -1.61 5.18 2.68
C ALA A 91 -1.67 6.66 2.33
N THR A 92 -0.98 7.09 1.29
CA THR A 92 -1.07 8.44 0.72
C THR A 92 -1.62 8.38 -0.69
N ASP A 93 -2.24 9.47 -1.16
CA ASP A 93 -2.76 9.57 -2.52
C ASP A 93 -2.28 10.81 -3.30
N ASN A 94 -2.55 10.79 -4.60
CA ASN A 94 -2.25 11.91 -5.49
C ASN A 94 -3.14 13.14 -5.29
N ALA A 95 -4.18 13.08 -4.46
CA ALA A 95 -5.03 14.21 -4.08
C ALA A 95 -4.59 14.87 -2.77
N GLY A 96 -3.53 14.34 -2.14
CA GLY A 96 -2.85 14.90 -0.98
C GLY A 96 -3.41 14.43 0.34
N TYR A 97 -4.13 13.31 0.35
CA TYR A 97 -4.62 12.67 1.56
C TYR A 97 -3.60 11.72 2.18
N LEU A 98 -3.66 11.62 3.50
CA LEU A 98 -3.10 10.54 4.30
C LEU A 98 -4.25 9.77 4.93
N TYR A 99 -4.26 8.46 4.73
CA TYR A 99 -5.21 7.51 5.28
C TYR A 99 -4.55 6.65 6.35
N VAL A 100 -5.33 6.32 7.38
CA VAL A 100 -4.98 5.32 8.41
C VAL A 100 -5.96 4.17 8.25
N ILE A 101 -5.45 2.97 8.06
CA ILE A 101 -6.21 1.78 7.69
C ILE A 101 -5.86 0.66 8.67
N ASP A 102 -6.88 -0.04 9.14
CA ASP A 102 -6.71 -1.28 9.88
C ASP A 102 -6.23 -2.37 8.89
N PRO A 103 -5.03 -2.94 9.06
CA PRO A 103 -4.45 -3.86 8.10
C PRO A 103 -5.12 -5.23 8.06
N LEU A 104 -5.88 -5.60 9.10
CA LEU A 104 -6.53 -6.91 9.20
C LEU A 104 -7.89 -6.92 8.52
N THR A 105 -8.57 -5.77 8.53
CA THR A 105 -9.94 -5.63 8.00
C THR A 105 -10.01 -4.79 6.74
N GLY A 106 -9.00 -3.96 6.48
CA GLY A 106 -9.02 -2.94 5.42
C GLY A 106 -9.87 -1.72 5.77
N HIS A 107 -10.45 -1.64 6.97
CA HIS A 107 -11.31 -0.52 7.37
C HIS A 107 -10.49 0.75 7.56
N ARG A 108 -10.98 1.87 7.01
CA ARG A 108 -10.38 3.18 7.24
C ARG A 108 -10.67 3.64 8.66
N ILE A 109 -9.63 3.79 9.46
CA ILE A 109 -9.67 4.32 10.83
C ILE A 109 -9.81 5.85 10.80
N GLY A 110 -9.08 6.51 9.89
CA GLY A 110 -9.08 7.96 9.77
C GLY A 110 -8.46 8.44 8.47
N GLN A 111 -8.65 9.73 8.18
CA GLN A 111 -8.00 10.40 7.07
C GLN A 111 -7.82 11.88 7.36
N THR A 112 -6.83 12.49 6.71
CA THR A 112 -6.67 13.94 6.68
C THR A 112 -6.12 14.35 5.32
N ARG A 113 -6.53 15.52 4.84
CA ARG A 113 -5.90 16.13 3.68
C ARG A 113 -4.75 17.01 4.14
N LEU A 114 -3.57 16.76 3.62
CA LEU A 114 -2.34 17.48 3.99
C LEU A 114 -1.99 18.54 2.97
N SER A 115 -2.23 18.27 1.68
CA SER A 115 -1.76 19.11 0.58
C SER A 115 -2.79 19.21 -0.53
N ASP A 116 -2.77 20.33 -1.25
CA ASP A 116 -3.46 20.51 -2.53
C ASP A 116 -2.70 19.95 -3.73
N SER A 117 -1.38 19.75 -3.60
CA SER A 117 -0.50 19.34 -4.70
C SER A 117 -0.40 17.83 -4.90
N GLY A 118 -1.05 17.02 -4.05
CA GLY A 118 -0.79 15.59 -4.01
C GLY A 118 0.40 15.21 -3.13
N ILE A 119 0.55 13.91 -2.89
CA ILE A 119 1.68 13.30 -2.21
C ILE A 119 2.10 12.10 -3.04
N GLN A 120 3.31 12.08 -3.60
CA GLN A 120 3.88 10.88 -4.24
C GLN A 120 4.79 10.06 -3.30
N SER A 121 5.07 10.58 -2.11
CA SER A 121 5.99 9.93 -1.17
C SER A 121 5.30 8.90 -0.28
N THR A 122 6.06 7.87 0.10
CA THR A 122 5.69 6.95 1.17
C THR A 122 5.68 7.68 2.52
N PRO A 123 4.56 7.65 3.28
CA PRO A 123 4.52 8.24 4.61
C PRO A 123 5.43 7.46 5.59
N VAL A 124 6.13 8.17 6.47
CA VAL A 124 7.06 7.59 7.44
C VAL A 124 6.56 7.84 8.85
N CYS A 125 6.35 6.77 9.64
CA CYS A 125 6.05 6.90 11.06
C CYS A 125 7.34 6.93 11.89
N LEU A 126 7.38 7.82 12.87
CA LEU A 126 8.38 7.89 13.93
C LEU A 126 7.82 7.14 15.16
N GLY A 127 8.68 6.54 15.99
CA GLY A 127 8.33 5.62 17.10
C GLY A 127 7.45 6.16 18.25
N ASN A 128 6.77 7.30 18.05
CA ASN A 128 5.84 7.96 18.97
C ASN A 128 4.49 8.30 18.29
N GLY A 129 4.20 7.71 17.13
CA GLY A 129 2.98 7.98 16.36
C GLY A 129 3.03 9.27 15.54
N GLN A 130 4.19 9.93 15.43
CA GLN A 130 4.35 11.03 14.49
C GLN A 130 4.53 10.49 13.08
N ILE A 131 3.83 11.07 12.12
CA ILE A 131 3.88 10.68 10.71
C ILE A 131 4.45 11.85 9.92
N LEU A 132 5.40 11.56 9.05
CA LEU A 132 5.97 12.48 8.07
C LEU A 132 5.45 12.13 6.68
N ALA A 133 5.08 13.14 5.91
CA ALA A 133 4.70 12.99 4.50
C ALA A 133 5.20 14.19 3.70
N LEU A 134 5.80 13.95 2.53
CA LEU A 134 6.31 14.97 1.64
C LEU A 134 5.35 15.14 0.45
N SER A 135 4.77 16.33 0.30
CA SER A 135 3.90 16.65 -0.84
C SER A 135 4.71 16.93 -2.10
N ASP A 136 4.03 16.93 -3.25
CA ASP A 136 4.67 17.23 -4.55
C ASP A 136 5.14 18.69 -4.65
N ALA A 137 4.52 19.61 -3.89
CA ALA A 137 5.02 20.98 -3.70
C ALA A 137 6.30 21.08 -2.83
N GLY A 138 6.89 19.97 -2.39
CA GLY A 138 8.09 19.94 -1.55
C GLY A 138 7.87 20.30 -0.08
N THR A 139 6.61 20.36 0.38
CA THR A 139 6.29 20.63 1.78
C THR A 139 6.33 19.33 2.59
N LEU A 140 7.15 19.32 3.65
CA LEU A 140 7.19 18.21 4.61
C LEU A 140 6.18 18.46 5.73
N TYR A 141 5.14 17.63 5.78
CA TYR A 141 4.12 17.66 6.82
C TYR A 141 4.51 16.74 7.96
N ARG A 142 4.15 17.15 9.18
CA ARG A 142 4.21 16.31 10.39
C ARG A 142 2.83 16.24 11.01
N ILE A 143 2.33 15.01 11.19
CA ILE A 143 1.03 14.71 11.80
C ILE A 143 1.25 13.85 13.03
N GLN A 144 0.40 14.01 14.05
CA GLN A 144 0.37 13.11 15.19
C GLN A 144 -0.83 12.17 15.02
N LEU A 145 -0.57 10.86 15.03
CA LEU A 145 -1.61 9.87 15.15
C LEU A 145 -2.22 9.98 16.54
N ALA A 146 -3.53 10.21 16.61
CA ALA A 146 -4.26 10.23 17.88
C ALA A 146 -4.16 8.85 18.54
N LYS A 147 -3.98 8.84 19.86
CA LYS A 147 -4.06 7.58 20.62
C LYS A 147 -5.52 7.09 20.57
N ARG A 148 -5.69 5.79 20.34
CA ARG A 148 -6.98 5.11 20.49
C ARG A 148 -7.45 5.18 21.94
#